data_AF-A0A9E3H1W3-F1
#
_entry.id   AF-A0A9E3H1W3-F1
#
_cell.length_a   1.000
_cell.length_b   1.000
_cell.length_c   1.000
_cell.angle_alpha   90.00
_cell.angle_beta   90.00
_cell.angle_gamma   90.00
#
_symmetry.space_group_name_H-M   'P 1'
#
loop_
_entity.id
_entity.type
_entity.pdbx_description
1 polymer ?
#
loop_
_entity_poly.entity_id
_entity_poly.type
_entity_poly.pdbx_seq_one_letter_code
_entity_poly.pdbx_strand_id
1 'polypeptide(L)'
;MSDPVILIHTVEGLDAIINNGGSGYWHASRWRWKEFQYVCLCQNLLKAQAEAVAWAFATGKHPHNSAFLVGRLKDLVEWEDNEDEAWRGIFKFSEYALIDPLPNVWPGLRHPLYYGTTLQEIGIDPASLSWQPMPPTPAREPRAEPAKVAVNKPVPPTGVLADVTQFAAERLGVSPEVVEITITLRRPAVMAEAATKVA
;
A
#
# COMPACT_ATOMS: atom_id res chain seq x y z
N MET A 1 -11.11 -24.23 -11.03
CA MET A 1 -11.26 -22.77 -10.78
C MET A 1 -9.86 -22.23 -10.58
N SER A 2 -9.55 -21.03 -11.08
CA SER A 2 -8.30 -20.37 -10.70
C SER A 2 -8.59 -19.46 -9.53
N ASP A 3 -7.72 -19.45 -8.53
CA ASP A 3 -7.84 -18.64 -7.33
C ASP A 3 -6.89 -17.44 -7.45
N PRO A 4 -7.39 -16.23 -7.84
CA PRO A 4 -6.56 -15.05 -7.96
C PRO A 4 -5.87 -14.73 -6.64
N VAL A 5 -4.58 -14.42 -6.71
CA VAL A 5 -3.76 -14.13 -5.53
C VAL A 5 -2.98 -12.83 -5.71
N ILE A 6 -2.94 -12.03 -4.65
CA ILE A 6 -2.02 -10.89 -4.57
C ILE A 6 -0.68 -11.45 -4.10
N LEU A 7 0.32 -11.44 -4.97
CA LEU A 7 1.67 -11.84 -4.60
C LEU A 7 2.42 -10.62 -4.07
N ILE A 8 3.03 -10.75 -2.89
CA ILE A 8 3.71 -9.65 -2.20
C ILE A 8 5.16 -10.01 -1.95
N HIS A 9 6.09 -9.13 -2.32
CA HIS A 9 7.51 -9.29 -2.04
C HIS A 9 7.91 -8.53 -0.78
N THR A 10 7.83 -9.20 0.37
CA THR A 10 7.95 -8.57 1.68
C THR A 10 9.30 -8.79 2.34
N VAL A 11 9.76 -7.79 3.09
CA VAL A 11 10.89 -7.90 4.03
C VAL A 11 10.44 -8.37 5.41
N GLU A 12 9.13 -8.34 5.67
CA GLU A 12 8.56 -8.68 6.96
C GLU A 12 8.89 -10.12 7.37
N GLY A 13 9.22 -10.31 8.65
CA GLY A 13 9.24 -11.63 9.27
C GLY A 13 7.86 -12.01 9.81
N LEU A 14 7.72 -13.28 10.21
CA LEU A 14 6.44 -13.84 10.66
C LEU A 14 5.84 -13.05 11.84
N ASP A 15 6.65 -12.70 12.84
CA ASP A 15 6.16 -11.96 14.02
C ASP A 15 5.54 -10.62 13.63
N ALA A 16 6.15 -9.89 12.70
CA ALA A 16 5.61 -8.62 12.20
C ALA A 16 4.28 -8.83 11.47
N ILE A 17 4.20 -9.85 10.61
CA ILE A 17 2.98 -10.21 9.87
C ILE A 17 1.84 -10.56 10.84
N ILE A 18 2.12 -11.39 11.85
CA ILE A 18 1.12 -11.81 12.83
C ILE A 18 0.68 -10.64 13.71
N ASN A 19 1.62 -9.82 14.20
CA ASN A 19 1.31 -8.63 15.01
C ASN A 19 0.47 -7.62 14.23
N ASN A 20 0.74 -7.46 12.93
CA ASN A 20 -0.04 -6.62 12.05
C ASN A 20 -1.38 -7.25 11.64
N GLY A 21 -1.65 -8.51 11.97
CA GLY A 21 -2.80 -9.26 11.47
C GLY A 21 -2.80 -9.43 9.95
N GLY A 22 -1.63 -9.37 9.32
CA GLY A 22 -1.45 -9.36 7.88
C GLY A 22 -0.16 -8.65 7.43
N SER A 23 -0.01 -8.40 6.12
CA SER A 23 1.19 -7.77 5.54
C SER A 23 0.96 -6.31 5.18
N GLY A 24 1.91 -5.44 5.55
CA GLY A 24 1.71 -4.00 5.59
C GLY A 24 2.65 -3.13 4.76
N TYR A 25 2.43 -1.81 4.87
CA TYR A 25 3.25 -0.75 4.29
C TYR A 25 3.17 -0.64 2.75
N TRP A 26 2.06 -1.08 2.17
CA TRP A 26 1.92 -1.23 0.74
C TRP A 26 1.21 -0.06 0.07
N HIS A 27 1.75 0.43 -1.04
CA HIS A 27 0.98 1.23 -2.01
C HIS A 27 0.07 0.31 -2.84
N ALA A 28 -0.99 -0.17 -2.21
CA ALA A 28 -1.99 -1.04 -2.81
C ALA A 28 -3.04 -0.27 -3.63
N SER A 29 -3.67 -0.95 -4.59
CA SER A 29 -4.85 -0.39 -5.26
C SER A 29 -6.05 -0.48 -4.33
N ARG A 30 -6.72 0.65 -4.06
CA ARG A 30 -7.86 0.73 -3.12
C ARG A 30 -9.10 -0.07 -3.57
N TRP A 31 -9.21 -0.38 -4.86
CA TRP A 31 -10.37 -1.07 -5.42
C TRP A 31 -10.06 -2.50 -5.87
N ARG A 32 -8.90 -2.73 -6.50
CA ARG A 32 -8.58 -4.00 -7.15
C ARG A 32 -8.45 -5.18 -6.19
N TRP A 33 -8.06 -4.93 -4.94
CA TRP A 33 -7.88 -5.99 -3.94
C TRP A 33 -9.15 -6.81 -3.66
N LYS A 34 -10.34 -6.23 -3.88
CA LYS A 34 -11.63 -6.89 -3.64
C LYS A 34 -11.89 -8.07 -4.58
N GLU A 35 -11.15 -8.15 -5.68
CA GLU A 35 -11.21 -9.26 -6.64
C GLU A 35 -10.42 -10.49 -6.14
N PHE A 36 -9.67 -10.35 -5.05
CA PHE A 36 -8.74 -11.37 -4.57
C PHE A 36 -9.23 -11.98 -3.26
N GLN A 37 -9.15 -13.30 -3.16
CA GLN A 37 -9.45 -14.04 -1.93
C GLN A 37 -8.19 -14.33 -1.13
N TYR A 38 -7.04 -14.33 -1.79
CA TYR A 38 -5.77 -14.77 -1.21
C TYR A 38 -4.68 -13.72 -1.39
N VAL A 39 -3.75 -13.72 -0.44
CA VAL A 39 -2.47 -13.04 -0.52
C VAL A 39 -1.38 -14.09 -0.31
N CYS A 40 -0.36 -14.11 -1.16
CA CYS A 40 0.80 -14.98 -0.99
C CYS A 40 2.04 -14.11 -0.75
N LEU A 41 2.77 -14.39 0.32
CA LEU A 41 3.96 -13.65 0.71
C LEU A 41 5.21 -14.36 0.22
N CYS A 42 5.99 -13.64 -0.58
CA CYS A 42 7.33 -13.99 -1.02
C CYS A 42 8.37 -13.20 -0.24
N GLN A 43 9.47 -13.84 0.13
CA GLN A 43 10.50 -13.19 0.93
C GLN A 43 11.50 -12.39 0.08
N ASN A 44 11.59 -11.10 0.37
CA ASN A 44 12.68 -10.23 -0.07
C ASN A 44 13.85 -10.27 0.92
N LEU A 45 14.53 -11.43 1.01
CA LEU A 45 15.61 -11.64 1.97
C LEU A 45 16.76 -10.62 1.82
N LEU A 46 17.15 -10.30 0.59
CA LEU A 46 18.25 -9.38 0.34
C LEU A 46 17.95 -7.98 0.89
N LYS A 47 16.72 -7.48 0.66
CA LYS A 47 16.31 -6.19 1.22
C LYS A 47 16.08 -6.27 2.72
N ALA A 48 15.57 -7.38 3.24
CA ALA A 48 15.41 -7.57 4.68
C ALA A 48 16.76 -7.47 5.40
N GLN A 49 17.80 -8.10 4.86
CA GLN A 49 19.16 -8.02 5.41
C GLN A 49 19.76 -6.62 5.29
N ALA A 50 19.56 -5.92 4.18
CA ALA A 50 20.05 -4.57 3.98
C ALA A 50 19.42 -3.55 4.95
N GLU A 51 18.15 -3.76 5.31
CA GLU A 51 17.35 -2.81 6.08
C GLU A 51 17.12 -3.25 7.54
N ALA A 52 17.67 -4.39 7.98
CA ALA A 52 17.43 -4.97 9.30
C ALA A 52 17.78 -4.03 10.47
N VAL A 53 18.70 -3.09 10.27
CA VAL A 53 19.07 -2.08 11.27
C VAL A 53 18.08 -0.92 11.31
N ALA A 54 17.57 -0.52 10.14
CA ALA A 54 16.69 0.64 10.00
C ALA A 54 15.22 0.30 10.26
N TRP A 55 14.79 -0.90 9.88
CA TRP A 55 13.39 -1.32 9.92
C TRP A 55 13.22 -2.52 10.85
N ALA A 56 12.67 -2.28 12.04
CA ALA A 56 12.46 -3.33 13.04
C ALA A 56 11.57 -4.50 12.56
N PHE A 57 10.73 -4.29 11.54
CA PHE A 57 9.91 -5.33 10.94
C PHE A 57 10.64 -6.15 9.86
N ALA A 58 11.81 -5.72 9.38
CA ALA A 58 12.58 -6.37 8.32
C ALA A 58 13.35 -7.62 8.83
N THR A 59 12.61 -8.55 9.43
CA THR A 59 13.15 -9.74 10.11
C THR A 59 12.96 -11.03 9.30
N GLY A 60 12.64 -10.91 8.01
CA GLY A 60 12.48 -12.04 7.10
C GLY A 60 13.69 -12.97 7.04
N LYS A 61 13.44 -14.29 7.05
CA LYS A 61 14.49 -15.33 7.08
C LYS A 61 14.36 -16.39 5.99
N HIS A 62 13.25 -16.41 5.25
CA HIS A 62 13.05 -17.38 4.19
C HIS A 62 13.97 -17.10 2.99
N PRO A 63 14.29 -18.10 2.14
CA PRO A 63 15.09 -17.89 0.95
C PRO A 63 14.57 -16.75 0.07
N HIS A 64 15.46 -16.02 -0.59
CA HIS A 64 15.07 -14.93 -1.48
C HIS A 64 14.11 -15.42 -2.59
N ASN A 65 13.08 -14.63 -2.90
CA ASN A 65 12.03 -14.93 -3.87
C ASN A 65 11.22 -16.21 -3.58
N SER A 66 11.27 -16.73 -2.35
CA SER A 66 10.48 -17.91 -1.97
C SER A 66 9.16 -17.51 -1.31
N ALA A 67 8.07 -18.18 -1.70
CA ALA A 67 6.79 -18.06 -1.01
C ALA A 67 6.82 -18.85 0.30
N PHE A 68 6.30 -18.29 1.38
CA PHE A 68 6.37 -18.89 2.72
C PHE A 68 5.08 -18.80 3.53
N LEU A 69 4.13 -17.94 3.14
CA LEU A 69 2.85 -17.77 3.81
C LEU A 69 1.76 -17.44 2.80
N VAL A 70 0.59 -18.06 2.97
CA VAL A 70 -0.64 -17.69 2.26
C VAL A 70 -1.66 -17.19 3.28
N GLY A 71 -2.19 -15.99 3.08
CA GLY A 71 -3.26 -15.40 3.88
C GLY A 71 -4.59 -15.39 3.14
N ARG A 72 -5.69 -15.72 3.83
CA ARG A 72 -7.05 -15.43 3.33
C ARG A 72 -7.37 -13.96 3.56
N LEU A 73 -7.49 -13.22 2.48
CA LEU A 73 -7.71 -11.79 2.51
C LEU A 73 -9.07 -11.47 3.16
N LYS A 74 -9.02 -10.64 4.21
CA LYS A 74 -10.20 -10.18 4.94
C LYS A 74 -10.52 -8.73 4.65
N ASP A 75 -9.50 -7.87 4.68
CA ASP A 75 -9.68 -6.43 4.52
C ASP A 75 -8.38 -5.74 4.05
N LEU A 76 -8.49 -4.49 3.62
CA LEU A 76 -7.37 -3.59 3.35
C LEU A 76 -7.56 -2.31 4.17
N VAL A 77 -6.80 -2.18 5.24
CA VAL A 77 -6.89 -1.03 6.14
C VAL A 77 -5.74 -0.06 5.90
N GLU A 78 -5.95 1.21 6.19
CA GLU A 78 -4.90 2.22 6.11
C GLU A 78 -3.85 2.02 7.21
N TRP A 79 -2.59 2.24 6.85
CA TRP A 79 -1.52 2.37 7.81
C TRP A 79 -1.51 3.81 8.35
N GLU A 80 -2.01 3.98 9.56
CA GLU A 80 -2.22 5.30 10.17
C GLU A 80 -0.94 6.02 10.62
N ASP A 81 0.17 5.30 10.74
CA ASP A 81 1.46 5.84 11.21
C ASP A 81 2.39 6.13 10.02
N ASN A 82 1.82 6.82 9.05
CA ASN A 82 2.50 7.14 7.80
C ASN A 82 2.99 8.58 7.86
N GLU A 83 4.27 8.75 8.21
CA GLU A 83 4.95 10.05 8.13
C GLU A 83 5.05 10.55 6.68
N ASP A 84 5.07 9.62 5.73
CA ASP A 84 4.96 9.90 4.30
C ASP A 84 3.49 10.20 3.97
N GLU A 85 3.18 11.41 3.49
CA GLU A 85 1.83 11.86 3.09
C GLU A 85 1.12 10.97 2.03
N ALA A 86 1.78 9.90 1.55
CA ALA A 86 1.27 8.98 0.55
C ALA A 86 0.68 7.71 1.20
N TRP A 87 -0.63 7.52 1.07
CA TRP A 87 -1.39 6.38 1.58
C TRP A 87 -0.67 5.02 1.43
N ARG A 88 -0.62 4.27 2.53
CA ARG A 88 -0.15 2.88 2.60
C ARG A 88 -1.23 2.02 3.26
N GLY A 89 -1.33 0.77 2.83
CA GLY A 89 -2.31 -0.19 3.33
C GLY A 89 -1.68 -1.42 3.98
N ILE A 90 -2.44 -2.04 4.87
CA ILE A 90 -2.21 -3.38 5.41
C ILE A 90 -3.29 -4.30 4.88
N PHE A 91 -2.88 -5.36 4.16
CA PHE A 91 -3.76 -6.47 3.82
C PHE A 91 -3.98 -7.33 5.06
N LYS A 92 -5.16 -7.26 5.66
CA LYS A 92 -5.54 -8.04 6.84
C LYS A 92 -5.97 -9.45 6.42
N PHE A 93 -5.55 -10.44 7.20
CA PHE A 93 -5.94 -11.83 6.95
C PHE A 93 -6.95 -12.30 7.99
N SER A 94 -7.90 -13.12 7.56
CA SER A 94 -8.80 -13.86 8.46
C SER A 94 -8.11 -15.10 9.02
N GLU A 95 -7.40 -15.79 8.14
CA GLU A 95 -6.64 -17.01 8.40
C GLU A 95 -5.34 -16.95 7.59
N TYR A 96 -4.34 -17.68 8.03
CA TYR A 96 -3.10 -17.86 7.29
C TYR A 96 -2.65 -19.31 7.33
N ALA A 97 -1.93 -19.73 6.30
CA ALA A 97 -1.25 -21.02 6.25
C ALA A 97 0.23 -20.77 6.03
N LEU A 98 1.06 -21.40 6.87
CA LEU A 98 2.49 -21.50 6.62
C LEU A 98 2.72 -22.62 5.62
N ILE A 99 3.63 -22.37 4.68
CA ILE A 99 4.02 -23.36 3.68
C ILE A 99 5.53 -23.58 3.74
N ASP A 100 5.95 -24.77 3.31
CA ASP A 100 7.36 -25.00 3.04
C ASP A 100 7.83 -24.02 1.96
N PRO A 101 9.00 -23.36 2.14
CA PRO A 101 9.44 -22.32 1.22
C PRO A 101 9.50 -22.79 -0.23
N LEU A 102 8.63 -22.25 -1.07
CA LEU A 102 8.57 -22.57 -2.49
C LEU A 102 9.46 -21.58 -3.26
N PRO A 103 10.57 -22.00 -3.88
CA PRO A 103 11.52 -21.09 -4.51
C PRO A 103 11.00 -20.46 -5.81
N ASN A 104 11.58 -19.33 -6.19
CA ASN A 104 11.38 -18.66 -7.50
C ASN A 104 9.93 -18.27 -7.80
N VAL A 105 9.13 -17.96 -6.78
CA VAL A 105 7.73 -17.55 -6.97
C VAL A 105 7.63 -16.07 -7.37
N TRP A 106 8.56 -15.23 -6.93
CA TRP A 106 8.56 -13.81 -7.30
C TRP A 106 9.03 -13.60 -8.76
N PRO A 107 8.24 -12.93 -9.63
CA PRO A 107 8.56 -12.77 -11.06
C PRO A 107 9.63 -11.72 -11.38
N GLY A 108 10.34 -11.18 -10.38
CA GLY A 108 11.39 -10.17 -10.59
C GLY A 108 10.87 -8.75 -10.89
N LEU A 109 9.62 -8.45 -10.55
CA LEU A 109 9.03 -7.13 -10.75
C LEU A 109 9.64 -6.08 -9.79
N ARG A 110 9.73 -4.84 -10.27
CA ARG A 110 10.24 -3.70 -9.48
C ARG A 110 9.33 -3.35 -8.31
N HIS A 111 8.02 -3.44 -8.49
CA HIS A 111 7.03 -3.11 -7.46
C HIS A 111 6.71 -4.35 -6.63
N PRO A 112 6.66 -4.25 -5.29
CA PRO A 112 6.53 -5.42 -4.41
C PRO A 112 5.12 -6.01 -4.36
N LEU A 113 4.20 -5.57 -5.22
CA LEU A 113 2.84 -6.12 -5.35
C LEU A 113 2.62 -6.60 -6.78
N TYR A 114 2.07 -7.81 -6.91
CA TYR A 114 1.70 -8.39 -8.19
C TYR A 114 0.30 -9.00 -8.12
N TYR A 115 -0.55 -8.60 -9.07
CA TYR A 115 -1.98 -8.94 -9.13
C TYR A 115 -2.32 -9.81 -10.36
N GLY A 116 -1.31 -10.35 -11.03
CA GLY A 116 -1.45 -11.03 -12.32
C GLY A 116 -1.27 -12.53 -12.24
N THR A 117 -1.53 -13.15 -11.09
CA THR A 117 -1.35 -14.60 -10.93
C THR A 117 -2.39 -15.24 -10.04
N THR A 118 -2.34 -16.56 -9.96
CA THR A 118 -3.24 -17.43 -9.22
C THR A 118 -2.45 -18.40 -8.35
N LEU A 119 -3.06 -18.95 -7.29
CA LEU A 119 -2.40 -19.96 -6.45
C LEU A 119 -1.93 -21.17 -7.28
N GLN A 120 -2.73 -21.60 -8.26
CA GLN A 120 -2.41 -22.75 -9.10
C GLN A 120 -1.20 -22.51 -10.02
N GLU A 121 -1.05 -21.31 -10.58
CA GLU A 121 0.11 -20.95 -11.42
C GLU A 121 1.41 -20.96 -10.64
N ILE A 122 1.35 -20.63 -9.34
CA ILE A 122 2.50 -20.69 -8.44
C ILE A 122 2.61 -22.04 -7.73
N GLY A 123 1.84 -23.06 -8.12
CA GLY A 123 1.96 -24.43 -7.60
C GLY A 123 1.39 -24.65 -6.20
N ILE A 124 0.47 -23.81 -5.74
CA ILE A 124 -0.19 -23.91 -4.44
C ILE A 124 -1.66 -24.33 -4.62
N ASP A 125 -2.07 -25.38 -3.91
CA ASP A 125 -3.47 -25.79 -3.80
C ASP A 125 -4.06 -25.30 -2.47
N PRO A 126 -4.99 -24.33 -2.44
CA PRO A 126 -5.58 -23.81 -1.21
C PRO A 126 -6.34 -24.86 -0.38
N ALA A 127 -6.84 -25.94 -1.00
CA ALA A 127 -7.55 -27.01 -0.30
C ALA A 127 -6.59 -27.90 0.51
N SER A 128 -5.30 -27.93 0.15
CA SER A 128 -4.26 -28.69 0.83
C SER A 128 -3.60 -27.95 2.00
N LEU A 129 -3.88 -26.65 2.16
CA LEU A 129 -3.24 -25.79 3.14
C LEU A 129 -3.79 -26.01 4.55
N SER A 130 -2.89 -26.00 5.53
CA SER A 130 -3.23 -26.04 6.96
C SER A 130 -3.51 -24.61 7.46
N TRP A 131 -4.78 -24.22 7.41
CA TRP A 131 -5.23 -22.88 7.79
C TRP A 131 -5.25 -22.70 9.32
N GLN A 132 -4.65 -21.61 9.78
CA GLN A 132 -4.65 -21.15 11.17
C GLN A 132 -5.43 -19.85 11.25
N PRO A 133 -6.33 -19.67 12.23
CA PRO A 133 -7.00 -18.39 12.43
C PRO A 133 -5.97 -17.31 12.75
N MET A 134 -6.12 -16.13 12.14
CA MET A 134 -5.28 -14.99 12.51
C MET A 134 -5.62 -14.60 13.96
N PRO A 135 -4.63 -14.53 14.87
CA PRO A 135 -4.89 -14.12 16.25
C PRO A 135 -5.54 -12.74 16.27
N PRO A 136 -6.39 -12.46 17.28
CA PRO A 136 -6.97 -11.14 17.43
C PRO A 136 -5.82 -10.13 17.51
N THR A 137 -5.78 -9.21 16.56
CA THR A 137 -4.85 -8.08 16.64
C THR A 137 -5.16 -7.36 17.96
N PRO A 138 -4.18 -7.14 18.85
CA PRO A 138 -4.42 -6.36 20.05
C PRO A 138 -5.07 -5.05 19.61
N ALA A 139 -6.19 -4.68 20.26
CA ALA A 139 -6.87 -3.44 19.95
C ALA A 139 -5.83 -2.33 20.07
N ARG A 140 -5.38 -1.78 18.94
CA ARG A 140 -4.70 -0.50 18.94
C ARG A 140 -5.70 0.43 19.61
N GLU A 141 -5.33 1.06 20.72
CA GLU A 141 -6.18 2.09 21.32
C GLU A 141 -6.66 2.96 20.16
N PRO A 142 -7.97 3.20 20.00
CA PRO A 142 -8.44 4.06 18.93
C PRO A 142 -7.73 5.39 19.13
N ARG A 143 -6.73 5.67 18.29
CA ARG A 143 -6.22 7.01 18.15
C ARG A 143 -7.44 7.79 17.75
N ALA A 144 -7.81 8.78 18.58
CA ALA A 144 -8.99 9.58 18.38
C ALA A 144 -9.13 9.85 16.89
N GLU A 145 -10.31 9.54 16.32
CA GLU A 145 -10.67 10.01 14.98
C GLU A 145 -10.13 11.44 14.88
N PRO A 146 -9.38 11.82 13.82
CA PRO A 146 -8.96 13.19 13.67
C PRO A 146 -10.22 14.00 13.88
N ALA A 147 -10.25 14.78 14.98
CA ALA A 147 -11.45 15.45 15.43
C ALA A 147 -12.01 16.10 14.18
N LYS A 148 -13.25 15.71 13.79
CA LYS A 148 -13.90 16.22 12.58
C LYS A 148 -13.58 17.71 12.55
N VAL A 149 -12.66 18.12 11.68
CA VAL A 149 -12.28 19.52 11.61
C VAL A 149 -13.61 20.15 11.29
N ALA A 150 -14.12 20.93 12.24
CA ALA A 150 -15.39 21.62 12.06
C ALA A 150 -15.27 22.23 10.68
N VAL A 151 -16.21 21.89 9.78
CA VAL A 151 -16.32 22.55 8.49
C VAL A 151 -16.50 24.00 8.86
N ASN A 152 -15.40 24.74 8.90
CA ASN A 152 -15.43 26.17 9.05
C ASN A 152 -16.29 26.62 7.88
N LYS A 153 -17.31 27.42 8.17
CA LYS A 153 -18.16 28.03 7.13
C LYS A 153 -17.27 28.43 5.96
N PRO A 154 -17.66 28.14 4.70
CA PRO A 154 -16.84 28.49 3.55
C PRO A 154 -16.41 29.94 3.69
N VAL A 155 -15.11 30.15 3.92
CA VAL A 155 -14.54 31.49 4.01
C VAL A 155 -14.57 31.98 2.57
N PRO A 156 -15.24 33.10 2.28
CA PRO A 156 -15.24 33.65 0.93
C PRO A 156 -13.80 33.81 0.46
N PRO A 157 -13.45 33.34 -0.75
CA PRO A 157 -12.11 33.56 -1.25
C PRO A 157 -11.82 35.07 -1.26
N THR A 158 -10.66 35.47 -0.74
CA THR A 158 -10.21 36.87 -0.74
C THR A 158 -8.98 37.03 -1.62
N GLY A 159 -8.85 38.17 -2.30
CA GLY A 159 -7.72 38.46 -3.19
C GLY A 159 -7.75 37.61 -4.45
N VAL A 160 -6.58 37.12 -4.90
CA VAL A 160 -6.40 36.42 -6.19
C VAL A 160 -7.36 35.24 -6.39
N LEU A 161 -7.72 34.52 -5.32
CA LEU A 161 -8.66 33.41 -5.41
C LEU A 161 -10.10 33.87 -5.71
N ALA A 162 -10.48 35.05 -5.25
CA ALA A 162 -11.78 35.64 -5.57
C ALA A 162 -11.86 35.96 -7.08
N ASP A 163 -10.79 36.57 -7.60
CA ASP A 163 -10.69 36.94 -9.02
C ASP A 163 -10.77 35.71 -9.93
N VAL A 164 -10.05 34.63 -9.57
CA VAL A 164 -10.07 33.37 -10.33
C VAL A 164 -11.44 32.69 -10.26
N THR A 165 -12.09 32.69 -9.09
CA THR A 165 -13.43 32.11 -8.91
C THR A 165 -14.45 32.86 -9.76
N GLN A 166 -14.42 34.19 -9.73
CA GLN A 166 -15.34 35.03 -10.49
C GLN A 166 -15.11 34.90 -12.00
N PHE A 167 -13.85 34.90 -12.45
CA PHE A 167 -13.52 34.68 -13.86
C PHE A 167 -14.04 33.33 -14.38
N ALA A 168 -13.88 32.25 -13.61
CA ALA A 168 -14.38 30.93 -13.98
C ALA A 168 -15.92 30.90 -14.02
N ALA A 169 -16.58 31.49 -13.02
CA ALA A 169 -18.03 31.56 -12.92
C ALA A 169 -18.66 32.28 -14.13
N GLU A 170 -18.14 33.46 -14.49
CA GLU A 170 -18.61 34.24 -15.64
C GLU A 170 -18.41 33.50 -16.96
N ARG A 171 -17.27 32.81 -17.12
CA ARG A 171 -16.98 32.09 -18.37
C ARG A 171 -17.84 30.86 -18.56
N LEU A 172 -18.24 30.22 -17.47
CA LEU A 172 -19.03 28.99 -17.47
C LEU A 172 -20.52 29.24 -17.24
N GLY A 173 -20.93 30.48 -16.94
CA GLY A 173 -22.33 30.82 -16.66
C GLY A 173 -22.86 30.16 -15.38
N VAL A 174 -21.99 29.91 -14.41
CA VAL A 174 -22.35 29.25 -13.14
C VAL A 174 -22.21 30.22 -11.98
N SER A 175 -22.82 29.89 -10.84
CA SER A 175 -22.62 30.67 -9.61
C SER A 175 -21.17 30.51 -9.10
N PRO A 176 -20.52 31.57 -8.61
CA PRO A 176 -19.21 31.45 -7.95
C PRO A 176 -19.19 30.44 -6.78
N GLU A 177 -20.34 30.22 -6.14
CA GLU A 177 -20.47 29.30 -5.01
C GLU A 177 -20.32 27.81 -5.39
N VAL A 178 -20.47 27.47 -6.67
CA VAL A 178 -20.31 26.10 -7.16
C VAL A 178 -18.94 25.84 -7.79
N VAL A 179 -18.06 26.83 -7.77
CA VAL A 179 -16.72 26.75 -8.34
C VAL A 179 -15.75 26.23 -7.28
N GLU A 180 -15.22 25.03 -7.49
CA GLU A 180 -14.15 24.45 -6.68
C GLU A 180 -12.78 24.70 -7.33
N ILE A 181 -11.83 25.26 -6.58
CA ILE A 181 -10.45 25.50 -7.03
C ILE A 181 -9.50 24.63 -6.21
N THR A 182 -8.74 23.76 -6.89
CA THR A 182 -7.64 23.00 -6.29
C THR A 182 -6.29 23.54 -6.77
N ILE A 183 -5.41 23.93 -5.84
CA ILE A 183 -4.05 24.40 -6.14
C ILE A 183 -3.05 23.31 -5.81
N THR A 184 -2.16 22.98 -6.76
CA THR A 184 -1.06 22.04 -6.54
C THR A 184 0.26 22.73 -6.83
N LEU A 185 1.14 22.81 -5.83
CA LEU A 185 2.49 23.33 -5.99
C LEU A 185 3.39 22.24 -6.58
N ARG A 186 4.06 22.53 -7.69
CA ARG A 186 5.08 21.65 -8.27
C ARG A 186 6.45 22.27 -8.04
N ARG A 187 7.41 21.47 -7.58
CA ARG A 187 8.81 21.88 -7.50
C ARG A 187 9.30 22.14 -8.94
N PRO A 188 9.98 23.26 -9.23
CA PRO A 188 10.56 23.46 -10.55
C PRO A 188 11.55 22.31 -10.84
N ALA A 189 11.49 21.77 -12.06
CA ALA A 189 12.47 20.80 -12.52
C ALA A 189 13.85 21.45 -12.44
N VAL A 190 14.80 20.78 -11.78
CA VAL A 190 16.21 21.19 -11.83
C VAL A 190 16.65 21.00 -13.27
N MET A 191 16.73 22.10 -14.03
CA MET A 191 17.33 22.11 -15.36
C MET A 191 18.81 21.77 -15.18
N ALA A 192 19.19 20.52 -15.46
CA ALA A 192 20.58 20.12 -15.53
C ALA A 192 21.18 20.79 -16.77
N GLU A 193 21.89 21.90 -16.55
CA GLU A 193 22.71 22.55 -17.57
C GLU A 193 23.89 21.62 -17.86
N ALA A 194 23.83 20.89 -18.98
CA ALA A 194 24.95 20.12 -19.48
C ALA A 194 26.01 21.09 -19.98
N ALA A 195 26.99 21.39 -19.14
CA ALA A 195 28.20 22.08 -19.54
C ALA A 195 29.02 21.17 -20.47
N THR A 196 28.82 21.32 -21.78
CA THR A 196 29.77 20.88 -22.79
C THR A 196 31.06 21.68 -22.62
N LYS A 197 32.08 21.08 -22.01
CA LYS A 197 33.46 21.57 -22.16
C LYS A 197 34.12 20.80 -23.29
N VAL A 198 34.32 21.52 -24.39
CA VAL A 198 35.32 21.24 -25.41
C VAL A 198 36.67 21.66 -24.85
N ALA A 199 37.62 20.71 -24.77
CA ALA A 199 39.06 20.86 -24.99
C ALA A 199 39.72 19.49 -24.89
#